data_AF-A0A523T9Y8-F1
#
_entry.id   AF-A0A523T9Y8-F1
#
_cell.length_a   1.000
_cell.length_b   1.000
_cell.length_c   1.000
_cell.angle_alpha   90.00
_cell.angle_beta   90.00
_cell.angle_gamma   90.00
#
_symmetry.space_group_name_H-M   'P 1'
#
loop_
_entity.id
_entity.type
_entity.pdbx_description
1 polymer ?
#
loop_
_entity_poly.entity_id
_entity_poly.type
_entity_poly.pdbx_seq_one_letter_code
_entity_poly.pdbx_strand_id
1 'polypeptide(L)'
;MIISVRSLSYDELKRNLSQDDKIVIWSCDTCVKHCGIAGMEKMTALEELLKEDGYNVIRKELISESCQINLAKKHKTAQEDIFREATAIIVLTCEIGYQCVKTVFPYKKVIGTAKTFGAGNFSNRKGPILTSPFESTCLEPNTEGYTLTNLVENFNMFPKFFDADKEPNPEKITITVDGKPLEVKKDSTLLDELLANRIRIPHLCYDSSLGSIGACRMCLVKVEGKRGLIPSCCTQVEEGMNVTTEDEEITSLRKSVLQMIIAECEDDIQRSRDIRYWMRRYKIKENRFQLPKKNETVDDSSDVLIRDPNRCILCGRCIRACANLSGQKVINFANRGSNMVTITGLNEPFANTDCAHCLACVHYCPTNAITPKSISKKISGYPFWTLISYPKKMASTS
;
A
#
# COMPACT_ATOMS: atom_id res chain seq x y z
N MET A 1 1.51 14.02 -1.18
CA MET A 1 2.22 12.95 -1.94
C MET A 1 3.30 13.61 -2.79
N ILE A 2 4.49 13.01 -2.93
CA ILE A 2 5.51 13.50 -3.87
C ILE A 2 5.20 12.98 -5.29
N ILE A 3 5.23 13.87 -6.28
CA ILE A 3 5.03 13.53 -7.68
C ILE A 3 6.38 13.39 -8.37
N SER A 4 6.63 12.24 -8.97
CA SER A 4 7.86 11.97 -9.70
C SER A 4 7.55 11.14 -10.94
N VAL A 5 8.30 11.40 -12.01
CA VAL A 5 8.21 10.62 -13.26
C VAL A 5 9.57 10.02 -13.57
N ARG A 6 9.60 9.02 -14.43
CA ARG A 6 10.85 8.37 -14.84
C ARG A 6 11.67 9.33 -15.70
N SER A 7 12.96 9.43 -15.40
CA SER A 7 13.86 10.40 -16.02
C SER A 7 14.86 9.80 -17.01
N LEU A 8 14.86 8.48 -17.17
CA LEU A 8 15.80 7.78 -18.04
C LEU A 8 15.17 6.54 -18.67
N SER A 9 15.51 6.28 -19.92
CA SER A 9 15.18 5.05 -20.66
C SER A 9 15.92 3.84 -20.07
N TYR A 10 15.53 2.63 -20.48
CA TYR A 10 16.15 1.42 -19.96
C TYR A 10 17.56 1.26 -20.54
N ASP A 11 17.78 1.70 -21.77
CA ASP A 11 19.13 1.70 -22.35
C ASP A 11 20.04 2.74 -21.70
N GLU A 12 19.51 3.90 -21.29
CA GLU A 12 20.25 4.87 -20.47
C GLU A 12 20.57 4.33 -19.07
N LEU A 13 19.66 3.56 -18.45
CA LEU A 13 19.94 2.85 -17.20
C LEU A 13 21.14 1.90 -17.38
N LYS A 14 21.12 1.09 -18.43
CA LYS A 14 22.16 0.09 -18.72
C LYS A 14 23.53 0.69 -19.00
N ARG A 15 23.60 1.88 -19.62
CA ARG A 15 24.88 2.61 -19.80
C ARG A 15 25.55 2.95 -18.46
N ASN A 16 24.77 2.99 -17.39
CA ASN A 16 25.27 3.17 -16.04
C ASN A 16 25.53 1.84 -15.32
N LEU A 17 25.59 0.67 -15.99
CA LEU A 17 25.82 -0.63 -15.36
C LEU A 17 26.95 -1.40 -16.08
N SER A 18 27.69 -2.21 -15.31
CA SER A 18 28.61 -3.23 -15.84
C SER A 18 27.99 -4.62 -15.67
N GLN A 19 28.36 -5.58 -16.51
CA GLN A 19 27.93 -6.98 -16.36
C GLN A 19 28.50 -7.63 -15.08
N ASP A 20 29.62 -7.11 -14.57
CA ASP A 20 30.20 -7.52 -13.29
C ASP A 20 29.48 -6.92 -12.07
N ASP A 21 28.53 -5.99 -12.29
CA ASP A 21 27.84 -5.35 -11.17
C ASP A 21 26.95 -6.37 -10.43
N LYS A 22 27.11 -6.43 -9.10
CA LYS A 22 26.17 -7.09 -8.19
C LYS A 22 25.09 -6.09 -7.81
N ILE A 23 23.94 -6.18 -8.47
CA ILE A 23 22.90 -5.15 -8.44
C ILE A 23 21.89 -5.41 -7.32
N VAL A 24 21.63 -4.38 -6.52
CA VAL A 24 20.45 -4.31 -5.66
C VAL A 24 19.46 -3.32 -6.24
N ILE A 25 18.22 -3.74 -6.41
CA ILE A 25 17.12 -2.83 -6.75
C ILE A 25 16.50 -2.35 -5.44
N TRP A 26 16.51 -1.05 -5.20
CA TRP A 26 15.97 -0.42 -4.01
C TRP A 26 14.76 0.43 -4.37
N SER A 27 13.60 0.22 -3.75
CA SER A 27 12.37 0.93 -4.13
C SER A 27 11.58 1.47 -2.94
N CYS A 28 10.91 2.60 -3.16
CA CYS A 28 9.97 3.19 -2.21
C CYS A 28 8.54 2.65 -2.42
N ASP A 29 7.75 2.42 -1.36
CA ASP A 29 6.38 1.89 -1.43
C ASP A 29 5.27 2.88 -0.98
N THR A 30 5.57 4.17 -0.92
CA THR A 30 4.58 5.23 -0.60
C THR A 30 4.24 6.08 -1.83
N CYS A 31 4.71 7.32 -1.87
CA CYS A 31 4.20 8.33 -2.81
C CYS A 31 4.46 7.97 -4.28
N VAL A 32 5.70 7.61 -4.59
CA VAL A 32 6.15 7.38 -5.97
C VAL A 32 5.68 6.05 -6.55
N LYS A 33 5.23 5.10 -5.71
CA LYS A 33 4.53 3.88 -6.14
C LYS A 33 3.28 4.24 -6.93
N HIS A 34 2.50 5.21 -6.41
CA HIS A 34 1.30 5.67 -7.09
C HIS A 34 1.60 6.41 -8.39
N CYS A 35 2.80 6.98 -8.53
CA CYS A 35 3.27 7.55 -9.79
C CYS A 35 3.69 6.50 -10.83
N GLY A 36 3.61 5.20 -10.48
CA GLY A 36 3.87 4.10 -11.40
C GLY A 36 5.36 3.80 -11.63
N ILE A 37 6.27 4.41 -10.87
CA ILE A 37 7.72 4.29 -11.07
C ILE A 37 8.46 3.52 -9.97
N ALA A 38 7.73 3.06 -8.96
CA ALA A 38 8.27 2.37 -7.80
C ALA A 38 7.29 1.30 -7.31
N GLY A 39 7.72 0.50 -6.34
CA GLY A 39 6.96 -0.58 -5.72
C GLY A 39 7.42 -1.96 -6.20
N MET A 40 6.94 -3.00 -5.52
CA MET A 40 7.36 -4.38 -5.76
C MET A 40 7.18 -4.83 -7.21
N GLU A 41 6.06 -4.45 -7.85
CA GLU A 41 5.78 -4.79 -9.25
C GLU A 41 6.89 -4.29 -10.18
N LYS A 42 7.30 -3.02 -10.02
CA LYS A 42 8.33 -2.39 -10.86
C LYS A 42 9.72 -2.96 -10.59
N MET A 43 9.99 -3.34 -9.35
CA MET A 43 11.25 -4.02 -9.03
C MET A 43 11.34 -5.41 -9.64
N THR A 44 10.29 -6.22 -9.57
CA THR A 44 10.27 -7.56 -10.15
C THR A 44 10.44 -7.50 -11.67
N ALA A 45 9.69 -6.62 -12.32
CA ALA A 45 9.80 -6.47 -13.75
C ALA A 45 11.19 -5.94 -14.20
N LEU A 46 11.80 -5.02 -13.43
CA LEU A 46 13.16 -4.56 -13.74
C LEU A 46 14.20 -5.66 -13.53
N GLU A 47 14.02 -6.49 -12.50
CA GLU A 47 14.87 -7.65 -12.26
C GLU A 47 14.83 -8.64 -13.43
N GLU A 48 13.64 -8.95 -13.95
CA GLU A 48 13.44 -9.83 -15.10
C GLU A 48 14.20 -9.30 -16.33
N LEU A 49 13.97 -8.04 -16.72
CA LEU A 49 14.66 -7.43 -17.86
C LEU A 49 16.18 -7.41 -17.71
N LEU A 50 16.68 -7.06 -16.52
CA LEU A 50 18.12 -7.03 -16.25
C LEU A 50 18.73 -8.42 -16.36
N LYS A 51 18.05 -9.45 -15.84
CA LYS A 51 18.51 -10.84 -15.93
C LYS A 51 18.49 -11.37 -17.35
N GLU A 52 17.47 -11.04 -18.14
CA GLU A 52 17.40 -11.37 -19.57
C GLU A 52 18.57 -10.76 -20.35
N ASP A 53 18.99 -9.55 -20.00
CA ASP A 53 20.15 -8.87 -20.56
C ASP A 53 21.50 -9.29 -19.95
N GLY A 54 21.51 -10.34 -19.10
CA GLY A 54 22.71 -10.94 -18.52
C GLY A 54 23.23 -10.31 -17.22
N TYR A 55 22.56 -9.29 -16.69
CA TYR A 55 23.02 -8.61 -15.47
C TYR A 55 22.70 -9.42 -14.20
N ASN A 56 23.58 -9.29 -13.20
CA ASN A 56 23.46 -9.99 -11.93
C ASN A 56 22.67 -9.18 -10.88
N VAL A 57 21.35 -9.35 -10.84
CA VAL A 57 20.51 -8.81 -9.76
C VAL A 57 20.49 -9.77 -8.57
N ILE A 58 21.14 -9.35 -7.48
CA ILE A 58 21.30 -10.17 -6.26
C ILE A 58 20.15 -9.99 -5.26
N ARG A 59 19.46 -8.83 -5.30
CA ARG A 59 18.37 -8.55 -4.35
C ARG A 59 17.41 -7.44 -4.80
N LYS A 60 16.18 -7.53 -4.30
CA LYS A 60 15.17 -6.47 -4.28
C LYS A 60 14.92 -6.04 -2.83
N GLU A 61 15.10 -4.76 -2.52
CA GLU A 61 14.82 -4.17 -1.22
C GLU A 61 13.72 -3.08 -1.32
N LEU A 62 12.57 -3.36 -0.70
CA LEU A 62 11.42 -2.46 -0.65
C LEU A 62 11.35 -1.75 0.69
N ILE A 63 11.27 -0.42 0.67
CA ILE A 63 11.18 0.44 1.87
C ILE A 63 9.93 1.33 1.78
N SER A 64 9.20 1.58 2.88
CA SER A 64 8.04 2.49 2.82
C SER A 64 8.41 3.89 2.38
N GLU A 65 9.37 4.50 3.09
CA GLU A 65 9.72 5.89 2.98
C GLU A 65 11.22 6.02 2.79
N SER A 66 11.68 5.83 1.55
CA SER A 66 13.10 5.95 1.23
C SER A 66 13.66 7.35 1.50
N CYS A 67 12.79 8.37 1.64
CA CYS A 67 13.15 9.74 1.99
C CYS A 67 13.42 9.94 3.50
N GLN A 68 13.19 8.93 4.34
CA GLN A 68 13.52 8.97 5.77
C GLN A 68 14.92 8.39 5.99
N ILE A 69 15.91 9.24 6.26
CA ILE A 69 17.31 8.79 6.39
C ILE A 69 17.51 7.75 7.50
N ASN A 70 16.80 7.90 8.63
CA ASN A 70 16.89 6.95 9.74
C ASN A 70 16.34 5.57 9.36
N LEU A 71 15.27 5.53 8.57
CA LEU A 71 14.70 4.28 8.07
C LEU A 71 15.67 3.61 7.09
N ALA A 72 16.26 4.37 6.16
CA ALA A 72 17.24 3.86 5.23
C ALA A 72 18.51 3.32 5.93
N LYS A 73 18.99 4.00 6.99
CA LYS A 73 20.10 3.52 7.83
C LYS A 73 19.76 2.22 8.55
N LYS A 74 18.59 2.16 9.21
CA LYS A 74 18.11 0.95 9.90
C LYS A 74 18.00 -0.23 8.93
N HIS A 75 17.51 0.03 7.72
CA HIS A 75 17.38 -0.99 6.67
C HIS A 75 18.72 -1.51 6.18
N LYS A 76 19.70 -0.62 5.97
CA LYS A 76 21.09 -1.00 5.66
C LYS A 76 21.67 -1.94 6.73
N THR A 77 21.53 -1.59 8.01
CA THR A 77 22.04 -2.42 9.12
C THR A 77 21.34 -3.78 9.17
N ALA A 78 20.04 -3.84 8.87
CA ALA A 78 19.27 -5.09 8.89
C ALA A 78 19.64 -6.07 7.76
N GLN A 79 20.26 -5.59 6.67
CA GLN A 79 20.62 -6.38 5.48
C GLN A 79 22.11 -6.19 5.11
N GLU A 80 22.97 -6.07 6.12
CA GLU A 80 24.37 -5.67 5.95
C GLU A 80 25.15 -6.57 4.97
N ASP A 81 24.95 -7.88 5.06
CA ASP A 81 25.64 -8.87 4.22
C ASP A 81 25.37 -8.63 2.72
N ILE A 82 24.11 -8.38 2.36
CA ILE A 82 23.70 -8.14 0.97
C ILE A 82 24.34 -6.85 0.45
N PHE A 83 24.29 -5.78 1.25
CA PHE A 83 24.83 -4.49 0.85
C PHE A 83 26.37 -4.45 0.83
N ARG A 84 27.02 -5.32 1.60
CA ARG A 84 28.47 -5.52 1.52
C ARG A 84 28.86 -6.04 0.14
N GLU A 85 28.13 -7.03 -0.38
CA GLU A 85 28.37 -7.61 -1.70
C GLU A 85 27.95 -6.73 -2.87
N ALA A 86 26.89 -5.95 -2.73
CA ALA A 86 26.37 -5.10 -3.80
C ALA A 86 27.42 -4.12 -4.32
N THR A 87 27.60 -3.99 -5.63
CA THR A 87 28.47 -2.95 -6.23
C THR A 87 27.67 -1.76 -6.72
N ALA A 88 26.44 -2.01 -7.18
CA ALA A 88 25.51 -1.01 -7.69
C ALA A 88 24.13 -1.11 -7.02
N ILE A 89 23.50 0.05 -6.83
CA ILE A 89 22.15 0.18 -6.28
C ILE A 89 21.32 1.00 -7.25
N ILE A 90 20.32 0.38 -7.87
CA ILE A 90 19.34 1.08 -8.70
C ILE A 90 18.20 1.53 -7.80
N VAL A 91 17.94 2.84 -7.75
CA VAL A 91 16.87 3.38 -6.89
C VAL A 91 15.63 3.76 -7.69
N LEU A 92 14.51 3.18 -7.28
CA LEU A 92 13.16 3.45 -7.76
C LEU A 92 12.43 4.30 -6.70
N THR A 93 12.86 5.55 -6.58
CA THR A 93 12.43 6.47 -5.51
C THR A 93 12.25 7.89 -6.08
N CYS A 94 11.70 8.82 -5.28
CA CYS A 94 11.84 10.25 -5.60
C CYS A 94 13.31 10.71 -5.46
N GLU A 95 13.62 11.93 -5.91
CA GLU A 95 14.98 12.50 -5.80
C GLU A 95 15.44 12.62 -4.35
N ILE A 96 14.53 12.92 -3.41
CA ILE A 96 14.85 12.94 -1.96
C ILE A 96 15.27 11.55 -1.49
N GLY A 97 14.52 10.51 -1.88
CA GLY A 97 14.87 9.13 -1.56
C GLY A 97 16.21 8.71 -2.14
N TYR A 98 16.52 9.15 -3.37
CA TYR A 98 17.81 8.92 -4.00
C TYR A 98 18.95 9.55 -3.19
N GLN A 99 18.80 10.80 -2.75
CA GLN A 99 19.81 11.46 -1.91
C GLN A 99 20.00 10.75 -0.57
N CYS A 100 18.93 10.26 0.06
CA CYS A 100 19.04 9.46 1.27
C CYS A 100 19.84 8.18 1.04
N VAL A 101 19.53 7.41 -0.02
CA VAL A 101 20.27 6.18 -0.35
C VAL A 101 21.73 6.51 -0.65
N LYS A 102 22.01 7.54 -1.45
CA LYS A 102 23.38 8.00 -1.75
C LYS A 102 24.16 8.37 -0.48
N THR A 103 23.50 9.03 0.47
CA THR A 103 24.10 9.38 1.76
C THR A 103 24.39 8.14 2.63
N VAL A 104 23.52 7.13 2.57
CA VAL A 104 23.66 5.88 3.34
C VAL A 104 24.71 4.94 2.72
N PHE A 105 24.92 5.03 1.40
CA PHE A 105 25.88 4.23 0.63
C PHE A 105 26.87 5.10 -0.16
N PRO A 106 27.73 5.89 0.53
CA PRO A 106 28.58 6.89 -0.13
C PRO A 106 29.63 6.29 -1.09
N TYR A 107 30.01 5.03 -0.88
CA TYR A 107 31.01 4.32 -1.69
C TYR A 107 30.42 3.37 -2.72
N LYS A 108 29.09 3.28 -2.81
CA LYS A 108 28.42 2.42 -3.78
C LYS A 108 27.98 3.25 -4.97
N LYS A 109 27.88 2.61 -6.12
CA LYS A 109 27.35 3.20 -7.34
C LYS A 109 25.83 3.27 -7.22
N VAL A 110 25.28 4.44 -6.92
CA VAL A 110 23.83 4.65 -6.75
C VAL A 110 23.24 5.34 -7.98
N ILE A 111 22.26 4.71 -8.62
CA ILE A 111 21.67 5.16 -9.88
C ILE A 111 20.21 5.56 -9.66
N GLY A 112 19.91 6.85 -9.78
CA GLY A 112 18.55 7.39 -9.67
C GLY A 112 17.79 7.32 -10.99
N THR A 113 16.52 6.93 -10.94
CA THR A 113 15.69 6.69 -12.14
C THR A 113 14.55 7.68 -12.35
N ALA A 114 14.41 8.67 -11.46
CA ALA A 114 13.24 9.55 -11.41
C ALA A 114 13.61 11.03 -11.29
N LYS A 115 12.75 11.87 -11.87
CA LYS A 115 12.70 13.32 -11.66
C LYS A 115 11.51 13.67 -10.78
N THR A 116 11.71 14.48 -9.75
CA THR A 116 10.67 14.94 -8.84
C THR A 116 10.22 16.35 -9.22
N PHE A 117 8.91 16.54 -9.33
CA PHE A 117 8.31 17.82 -9.76
C PHE A 117 7.71 18.64 -8.62
N GLY A 118 7.45 18.01 -7.47
CA GLY A 118 6.91 18.70 -6.30
C GLY A 118 5.91 17.85 -5.53
N ALA A 119 5.03 18.52 -4.81
CA ALA A 119 3.97 17.91 -4.02
C ALA A 119 2.62 17.92 -4.76
N GLY A 120 1.85 16.88 -4.52
CA GLY A 120 0.59 16.62 -5.20
C GLY A 120 -0.38 15.76 -4.40
N ASN A 121 -1.52 15.51 -5.02
CA ASN A 121 -2.67 14.80 -4.47
C ASN A 121 -3.09 13.63 -5.38
N PHE A 122 -3.91 12.73 -4.84
CA PHE A 122 -4.47 11.63 -5.61
C PHE A 122 -5.93 11.95 -5.99
N SER A 123 -6.20 12.00 -7.29
CA SER A 123 -7.54 12.18 -7.84
C SER A 123 -8.15 10.83 -8.19
N ASN A 124 -9.39 10.59 -7.76
CA ASN A 124 -10.13 9.37 -8.10
C ASN A 124 -10.33 9.18 -9.62
N ARG A 125 -10.27 10.26 -10.42
CA ARG A 125 -10.45 10.20 -11.88
C ARG A 125 -9.13 10.26 -12.64
N LYS A 126 -8.20 11.12 -12.20
CA LYS A 126 -6.95 11.41 -12.93
C LYS A 126 -5.72 10.69 -12.36
N GLY A 127 -5.85 9.96 -11.24
CA GLY A 127 -4.72 9.40 -10.52
C GLY A 127 -3.88 10.49 -9.85
N PRO A 128 -2.55 10.30 -9.72
CA PRO A 128 -1.66 11.31 -9.14
C PRO A 128 -1.64 12.60 -9.96
N ILE A 129 -1.77 13.72 -9.27
CA ILE A 129 -1.72 15.06 -9.86
C ILE A 129 -0.77 15.97 -9.07
N LEU A 130 0.04 16.76 -9.77
CA LEU A 130 0.91 17.78 -9.18
C LEU A 130 0.11 19.05 -8.94
N THR A 131 0.04 19.51 -7.68
CA THR A 131 -0.70 20.72 -7.29
C THR A 131 0.23 21.82 -6.79
N SER A 132 1.40 21.45 -6.29
CA SER A 132 2.41 22.34 -5.73
C SER A 132 3.77 22.01 -6.36
N PRO A 133 4.03 22.51 -7.57
CA PRO A 133 5.30 22.31 -8.27
C PRO A 133 6.47 22.92 -7.50
N PHE A 134 7.67 22.36 -7.66
CA PHE A 134 8.90 23.03 -7.25
C PHE A 134 9.20 24.22 -8.17
N GLU A 135 9.82 25.25 -7.63
CA GLU A 135 10.20 26.47 -8.39
C GLU A 135 11.02 26.13 -9.64
N SER A 136 11.89 25.12 -9.55
CA SER A 136 12.73 24.64 -10.66
C SER A 136 11.95 24.10 -11.86
N THR A 137 10.64 23.87 -11.72
CA THR A 137 9.78 23.40 -12.82
C THR A 137 9.18 24.53 -13.65
N CYS A 138 9.23 25.77 -13.15
CA CYS A 138 8.57 26.93 -13.75
C CYS A 138 7.05 26.75 -13.98
N LEU A 139 6.42 25.81 -13.28
CA LEU A 139 4.97 25.63 -13.27
C LEU A 139 4.35 26.38 -12.09
N GLU A 140 3.22 27.03 -12.33
CA GLU A 140 2.44 27.67 -11.26
C GLU A 140 1.63 26.65 -10.47
N PRO A 141 1.39 26.86 -9.16
CA PRO A 141 0.48 26.04 -8.38
C PRO A 141 -0.93 25.99 -9.01
N ASN A 142 -1.50 24.79 -9.10
CA ASN A 142 -2.78 24.57 -9.76
C ASN A 142 -3.67 23.62 -8.94
N THR A 143 -4.89 24.06 -8.62
CA THR A 143 -5.87 23.29 -7.83
C THR A 143 -6.46 22.10 -8.57
N GLU A 144 -6.58 22.16 -9.90
CA GLU A 144 -6.98 21.02 -10.73
C GLU A 144 -5.86 19.99 -10.92
N GLY A 145 -4.63 20.45 -10.74
CA GLY A 145 -3.38 19.71 -10.80
C GLY A 145 -2.96 19.23 -12.20
N TYR A 146 -1.65 19.12 -12.40
CA TYR A 146 -1.04 18.58 -13.62
C TYR A 146 -1.00 17.06 -13.55
N THR A 147 -1.49 16.38 -14.58
CA THR A 147 -1.42 14.91 -14.65
C THR A 147 0.00 14.44 -14.94
N LEU A 148 0.30 13.17 -14.64
CA LEU A 148 1.59 12.58 -15.01
C LEU A 148 1.84 12.67 -16.52
N THR A 149 0.81 12.46 -17.35
CA THR A 149 0.91 12.60 -18.81
C THR A 149 1.33 14.02 -19.21
N ASN A 150 0.72 15.05 -18.61
CA ASN A 150 1.11 16.43 -18.90
C ASN A 150 2.55 16.72 -18.49
N LEU A 151 3.01 16.19 -17.35
CA LEU A 151 4.40 16.37 -16.92
C LEU A 151 5.38 15.66 -17.85
N VAL A 152 5.04 14.46 -18.29
CA VAL A 152 5.86 13.68 -19.21
C VAL A 152 6.03 14.41 -20.55
N GLU A 153 4.94 14.92 -21.12
CA GLU A 153 4.94 15.66 -22.38
C GLU A 153 5.71 16.99 -22.24
N ASN A 154 5.41 17.77 -21.18
CA ASN A 154 6.01 19.10 -21.00
C ASN A 154 7.52 19.05 -20.75
N PHE A 155 8.01 18.00 -20.09
CA PHE A 155 9.43 17.88 -19.72
C PHE A 155 10.18 16.84 -20.56
N ASN A 156 9.57 16.31 -21.62
CA ASN A 156 10.13 15.28 -22.49
C ASN A 156 10.71 14.09 -21.69
N MET A 157 9.90 13.57 -20.78
CA MET A 157 10.27 12.45 -19.90
C MET A 157 9.64 11.14 -20.38
N PHE A 158 9.82 10.07 -19.61
CA PHE A 158 9.30 8.75 -19.98
C PHE A 158 7.92 8.51 -19.38
N PRO A 159 6.89 8.20 -20.21
CA PRO A 159 5.50 8.06 -19.77
C PRO A 159 5.25 6.86 -18.87
N LYS A 160 6.10 5.84 -19.00
CA LYS A 160 5.93 4.55 -18.35
C LYS A 160 7.24 4.09 -17.73
N PHE A 161 7.13 3.14 -16.80
CA PHE A 161 8.29 2.58 -16.11
C PHE A 161 9.24 1.81 -17.05
N PHE A 162 8.72 1.19 -18.11
CA PHE A 162 9.52 0.61 -19.19
C PHE A 162 9.31 1.35 -20.51
N ASP A 163 10.27 1.15 -21.40
CA ASP A 163 10.12 1.54 -22.80
C ASP A 163 9.08 0.60 -23.44
N ALA A 164 8.28 1.08 -24.39
CA ALA A 164 7.06 0.38 -24.83
C ALA A 164 7.32 -1.03 -25.41
N ASP A 165 8.52 -1.25 -25.93
CA ASP A 165 9.06 -2.50 -26.47
C ASP A 165 9.58 -3.47 -25.39
N LYS A 166 9.74 -3.00 -24.16
CA LYS A 166 10.31 -3.74 -23.01
C LYS A 166 9.35 -3.87 -21.83
N GLU A 167 8.06 -3.59 -22.02
CA GLU A 167 7.07 -3.96 -21.00
C GLU A 167 7.02 -5.50 -20.91
N PRO A 168 7.25 -6.10 -19.73
CA PRO A 168 7.00 -7.52 -19.55
C PRO A 168 5.54 -7.74 -19.92
N ASN A 169 5.29 -8.58 -20.92
CA ASN A 169 3.95 -9.03 -21.26
C ASN A 169 3.66 -10.25 -20.39
N PRO A 170 2.96 -10.10 -19.25
CA PRO A 170 2.67 -11.25 -18.41
C PRO A 170 1.91 -12.27 -19.24
N GLU A 171 2.37 -13.52 -19.23
CA GLU A 171 1.65 -14.63 -19.87
C GLU A 171 0.20 -14.59 -19.39
N LYS A 172 -0.73 -14.47 -20.35
CA LYS A 172 -2.15 -14.45 -20.06
C LYS A 172 -2.72 -15.84 -20.25
N ILE A 173 -3.58 -16.21 -19.32
CA ILE A 173 -4.32 -17.47 -19.34
C ILE A 173 -5.82 -17.15 -19.34
N THR A 174 -6.62 -18.09 -19.84
CA THR A 174 -8.08 -17.91 -19.87
C THR A 174 -8.71 -18.69 -18.74
N ILE A 175 -9.53 -18.00 -17.94
CA ILE A 175 -10.39 -18.62 -16.93
C ILE A 175 -11.86 -18.34 -17.25
N THR A 176 -12.77 -19.11 -16.68
CA THR A 176 -14.21 -18.84 -16.75
C THR A 176 -14.69 -18.32 -15.41
N VAL A 177 -15.37 -17.17 -15.40
CA VAL A 177 -15.94 -16.57 -14.19
C VAL A 177 -17.42 -16.30 -14.42
N ASP A 178 -18.27 -16.92 -13.61
CA ASP A 178 -19.74 -16.83 -13.70
C ASP A 178 -20.25 -17.10 -15.14
N GLY A 179 -19.66 -18.11 -15.80
CA GLY A 179 -19.98 -18.53 -17.16
C GLY A 179 -19.39 -17.67 -18.28
N LYS A 180 -18.56 -16.67 -17.96
CA LYS A 180 -17.91 -15.80 -18.95
C LYS A 180 -16.40 -16.01 -19.01
N PRO A 181 -15.79 -16.07 -20.20
CA PRO A 181 -14.34 -16.13 -20.31
C PRO A 181 -13.71 -14.81 -19.82
N LEU A 182 -12.59 -14.93 -19.13
CA LEU A 182 -11.81 -13.82 -18.59
C LEU A 182 -10.32 -14.07 -18.84
N GLU A 183 -9.67 -13.14 -19.54
CA GLU A 183 -8.22 -13.13 -19.65
C GLU A 183 -7.61 -12.53 -18.39
N VAL A 184 -6.66 -13.25 -17.83
CA VAL A 184 -6.03 -12.90 -16.55
C VAL A 184 -4.54 -13.20 -16.60
N LYS A 185 -3.76 -12.51 -15.77
CA LYS A 185 -2.32 -12.78 -15.67
C LYS A 185 -2.08 -14.14 -15.01
N LYS A 186 -1.23 -14.96 -15.60
CA LYS A 186 -0.77 -16.21 -15.01
C LYS A 186 -0.09 -15.98 -13.66
N ASP A 187 -0.23 -16.93 -12.74
CA ASP A 187 0.37 -16.95 -11.39
C ASP A 187 -0.03 -15.80 -10.44
N SER A 188 -0.91 -14.90 -10.90
CA SER A 188 -1.49 -13.83 -10.09
C SER A 188 -2.50 -14.37 -9.07
N THR A 189 -2.83 -13.56 -8.07
CA THR A 189 -3.91 -13.89 -7.12
C THR A 189 -5.26 -13.75 -7.81
N LEU A 190 -6.14 -14.76 -7.68
CA LEU A 190 -7.49 -14.72 -8.23
C LEU A 190 -8.26 -13.45 -7.81
N LEU A 191 -8.14 -13.02 -6.56
CA LEU A 191 -8.79 -11.78 -6.12
C LEU A 191 -8.27 -10.53 -6.84
N ASP A 192 -6.96 -10.45 -7.12
CA ASP A 192 -6.38 -9.30 -7.84
C ASP A 192 -7.01 -9.16 -9.22
N GLU A 193 -7.08 -10.27 -9.96
CA GLU A 193 -7.59 -10.30 -11.33
C GLU A 193 -9.10 -10.07 -11.39
N LEU A 194 -9.86 -10.62 -10.44
CA LEU A 194 -11.30 -10.34 -10.33
C LEU A 194 -11.54 -8.83 -10.10
N LEU A 195 -10.80 -8.21 -9.18
CA LEU A 195 -10.95 -6.78 -8.90
C LEU A 195 -10.49 -5.91 -10.08
N ALA A 196 -9.39 -6.27 -10.75
CA ALA A 196 -8.91 -5.58 -11.94
C ALA A 196 -9.95 -5.57 -13.07
N ASN A 197 -10.71 -6.66 -13.19
CA ASN A 197 -11.81 -6.81 -14.14
C ASN A 197 -13.17 -6.31 -13.62
N ARG A 198 -13.17 -5.49 -12.56
CA ARG A 198 -14.36 -4.88 -11.95
C ARG A 198 -15.36 -5.89 -11.38
N ILE A 199 -14.94 -7.15 -11.16
CA ILE A 199 -15.72 -8.18 -10.48
C ILE A 199 -15.49 -8.00 -8.98
N ARG A 200 -16.50 -7.45 -8.31
CA ARG A 200 -16.36 -6.99 -6.93
C ARG A 200 -16.57 -8.14 -5.93
N ILE A 201 -15.48 -8.64 -5.39
CA ILE A 201 -15.49 -9.66 -4.33
C ILE A 201 -15.35 -9.02 -2.95
N PRO A 202 -16.16 -9.41 -1.95
CA PRO A 202 -16.04 -8.89 -0.60
C PRO A 202 -14.71 -9.24 0.07
N HIS A 203 -14.06 -8.26 0.70
CA HIS A 203 -12.80 -8.47 1.40
C HIS A 203 -12.60 -7.41 2.49
N LEU A 204 -12.03 -7.82 3.62
CA LEU A 204 -11.71 -6.93 4.75
C LEU A 204 -10.24 -7.03 5.19
N CYS A 205 -9.62 -8.21 5.05
CA CYS A 205 -8.19 -8.39 5.37
C CYS A 205 -7.27 -8.17 4.18
N TYR A 206 -7.72 -8.40 2.95
CA TYR A 206 -6.87 -8.24 1.77
C TYR A 206 -6.72 -6.75 1.43
N ASP A 207 -5.52 -6.30 1.07
CA ASP A 207 -5.28 -5.00 0.45
C ASP A 207 -4.21 -5.17 -0.62
N SER A 208 -4.34 -4.53 -1.78
CA SER A 208 -3.41 -4.75 -2.91
C SER A 208 -1.97 -4.37 -2.60
N SER A 209 -1.73 -3.46 -1.65
CA SER A 209 -0.39 -3.10 -1.20
C SER A 209 0.15 -3.99 -0.08
N LEU A 210 -0.71 -4.76 0.60
CA LEU A 210 -0.33 -5.59 1.76
C LEU A 210 -0.50 -7.10 1.53
N GLY A 211 -1.13 -7.50 0.41
CA GLY A 211 -1.56 -8.87 0.15
C GLY A 211 -2.71 -9.31 1.06
N SER A 212 -2.80 -10.62 1.34
CA SER A 212 -3.78 -11.19 2.27
C SER A 212 -3.16 -12.21 3.22
N ILE A 213 -3.85 -12.42 4.34
CA ILE A 213 -3.61 -13.54 5.27
C ILE A 213 -4.82 -14.49 5.34
N GLY A 214 -5.85 -14.25 4.52
CA GLY A 214 -7.06 -15.10 4.50
C GLY A 214 -7.92 -15.04 5.77
N ALA A 215 -7.69 -14.11 6.69
CA ALA A 215 -8.33 -14.08 8.01
C ALA A 215 -9.85 -13.83 7.96
N CYS A 216 -10.31 -12.86 7.16
CA CYS A 216 -11.71 -12.43 7.23
C CYS A 216 -12.72 -13.36 6.54
N ARG A 217 -12.28 -14.26 5.67
CA ARG A 217 -13.13 -15.19 4.89
C ARG A 217 -14.29 -14.54 4.09
N MET A 218 -14.24 -13.24 3.84
CA MET A 218 -15.26 -12.55 3.03
C MET A 218 -15.14 -12.85 1.54
N CYS A 219 -13.94 -13.21 1.06
CA CYS A 219 -13.63 -13.37 -0.35
C CYS A 219 -13.80 -14.81 -0.87
N LEU A 220 -14.59 -15.61 -0.18
CA LEU A 220 -14.82 -17.01 -0.53
C LEU A 220 -15.53 -17.14 -1.87
N VAL A 221 -15.04 -18.00 -2.75
CA VAL A 221 -15.60 -18.32 -4.07
C VAL A 221 -15.64 -19.83 -4.27
N LYS A 222 -16.43 -20.32 -5.22
CA LYS A 222 -16.36 -21.72 -5.66
C LYS A 222 -15.44 -21.82 -6.86
N VAL A 223 -14.63 -22.86 -6.88
CA VAL A 223 -13.79 -23.21 -8.03
C VAL A 223 -14.04 -24.68 -8.35
N GLU A 224 -14.40 -24.95 -9.60
CA GLU A 224 -14.66 -26.31 -10.07
C GLU A 224 -13.44 -27.22 -9.81
N GLY A 225 -13.70 -28.46 -9.38
CA GLY A 225 -12.65 -29.41 -9.00
C GLY A 225 -11.99 -29.17 -7.64
N LYS A 226 -12.23 -28.02 -6.97
CA LYS A 226 -11.76 -27.76 -5.60
C LYS A 226 -12.87 -28.05 -4.60
N ARG A 227 -12.52 -28.58 -3.42
CA ARG A 227 -13.48 -28.92 -2.37
C ARG A 227 -13.94 -27.68 -1.61
N GLY A 228 -15.24 -27.43 -1.59
CA GLY A 228 -15.87 -26.37 -0.81
C GLY A 228 -15.54 -24.96 -1.32
N LEU A 229 -15.70 -23.99 -0.43
CA LEU A 229 -15.47 -22.57 -0.73
C LEU A 229 -14.04 -22.18 -0.36
N ILE A 230 -13.31 -21.59 -1.31
CA ILE A 230 -11.91 -21.22 -1.13
C ILE A 230 -11.72 -19.70 -1.15
N PRO A 231 -10.75 -19.15 -0.38
CA PRO A 231 -10.53 -17.71 -0.34
C PRO A 231 -9.79 -17.24 -1.60
N SER A 232 -10.48 -16.50 -2.49
CA SER A 232 -9.86 -15.95 -3.70
C SER A 232 -8.60 -15.11 -3.45
N CYS A 233 -8.45 -14.50 -2.27
CA CYS A 233 -7.27 -13.72 -1.90
C CYS A 233 -6.00 -14.54 -1.61
N CYS A 234 -6.11 -15.87 -1.56
CA CYS A 234 -5.00 -16.80 -1.32
C CYS A 234 -4.96 -17.92 -2.36
N THR A 235 -5.71 -17.77 -3.45
CA THR A 235 -5.77 -18.73 -4.56
C THR A 235 -5.06 -18.12 -5.76
N GLN A 236 -4.11 -18.83 -6.34
CA GLN A 236 -3.50 -18.44 -7.62
C GLN A 236 -4.40 -18.83 -8.79
N VAL A 237 -4.33 -18.07 -9.86
CA VAL A 237 -5.03 -18.39 -11.10
C VAL A 237 -4.34 -19.57 -11.80
N GLU A 238 -5.14 -20.54 -12.24
CA GLU A 238 -4.71 -21.70 -13.04
C GLU A 238 -5.45 -21.68 -14.40
N GLU A 239 -4.80 -22.10 -15.49
CA GLU A 239 -5.42 -22.16 -16.82
C GLU A 239 -6.68 -23.05 -16.80
N GLY A 240 -7.74 -22.60 -17.46
CA GLY A 240 -9.02 -23.34 -17.50
C GLY A 240 -9.80 -23.33 -16.18
N MET A 241 -9.40 -22.55 -15.16
CA MET A 241 -10.13 -22.45 -13.90
C MET A 241 -11.58 -21.97 -14.14
N ASN A 242 -12.56 -22.66 -13.56
CA ASN A 242 -13.96 -22.24 -13.59
C ASN A 242 -14.41 -21.77 -12.20
N VAL A 243 -14.75 -20.49 -12.08
CA VAL A 243 -15.00 -19.78 -10.83
C VAL A 243 -16.45 -19.30 -10.77
N THR A 244 -17.14 -19.61 -9.68
CA THR A 244 -18.43 -18.98 -9.33
C THR A 244 -18.21 -17.99 -8.19
N THR A 245 -18.53 -16.72 -8.44
CA THR A 245 -18.25 -15.63 -7.49
C THR A 245 -19.44 -15.25 -6.63
N GLU A 246 -20.65 -15.53 -7.09
CA GLU A 246 -21.90 -15.27 -6.38
C GLU A 246 -22.94 -16.35 -6.72
N ASP A 247 -23.46 -17.00 -5.69
CA ASP A 247 -24.64 -17.84 -5.72
C ASP A 247 -25.34 -17.77 -4.35
N GLU A 248 -26.41 -18.53 -4.15
CA GLU A 248 -27.16 -18.51 -2.89
C GLU A 248 -26.32 -18.98 -1.69
N GLU A 249 -25.53 -20.04 -1.87
CA GLU A 249 -24.68 -20.60 -0.81
C GLU A 249 -23.55 -19.63 -0.41
N ILE A 250 -22.82 -19.11 -1.39
CA ILE A 250 -21.75 -18.11 -1.23
C ILE A 250 -22.32 -16.88 -0.52
N THR A 251 -23.49 -16.39 -0.96
CA THR A 251 -24.12 -15.21 -0.39
C THR A 251 -24.55 -15.45 1.05
N SER A 252 -25.17 -16.60 1.34
CA SER A 252 -25.58 -16.99 2.69
C SER A 252 -24.39 -17.12 3.63
N LEU A 253 -23.29 -17.73 3.17
CA LEU A 253 -22.08 -17.87 3.97
C LEU A 253 -21.42 -16.51 4.23
N ARG A 254 -21.25 -15.66 3.22
CA ARG A 254 -20.65 -14.32 3.39
C ARG A 254 -21.48 -13.44 4.32
N LYS A 255 -22.81 -13.53 4.28
CA LYS A 255 -23.70 -12.89 5.28
C LYS A 255 -23.41 -13.39 6.69
N SER A 256 -23.32 -14.71 6.85
CA SER A 256 -23.04 -15.36 8.13
C SER A 256 -21.69 -14.91 8.69
N VAL A 257 -20.64 -14.92 7.87
CA VAL A 257 -19.29 -14.47 8.23
C VAL A 257 -19.29 -13.01 8.65
N LEU A 258 -19.92 -12.12 7.87
CA LEU A 258 -20.00 -10.71 8.21
C LEU A 258 -20.73 -10.47 9.54
N GLN A 259 -21.85 -11.17 9.77
CA GLN A 259 -22.59 -11.08 11.03
C GLN A 259 -21.75 -11.58 12.23
N MET A 260 -20.98 -12.67 12.08
CA MET A 260 -20.05 -13.12 13.13
C MET A 260 -18.97 -12.08 13.43
N ILE A 261 -18.34 -11.52 12.39
CA ILE A 261 -17.33 -10.45 12.53
C ILE A 261 -17.90 -9.25 13.30
N ILE A 262 -19.12 -8.82 12.98
CA ILE A 262 -19.79 -7.71 13.66
C ILE A 262 -20.12 -8.08 15.11
N ALA A 263 -20.50 -9.34 15.38
CA ALA A 263 -20.92 -9.78 16.72
C ALA A 263 -19.77 -9.82 17.73
N GLU A 264 -18.52 -10.00 17.29
CA GLU A 264 -17.35 -9.94 18.17
C GLU A 264 -16.91 -8.51 18.55
N CYS A 265 -17.48 -7.49 17.89
CA CYS A 265 -17.06 -6.10 18.04
C CYS A 265 -18.12 -5.24 18.74
N GLU A 266 -17.72 -4.06 19.21
CA GLU A 266 -18.64 -3.02 19.65
C GLU A 266 -19.54 -2.52 18.51
N ASP A 267 -20.76 -2.06 18.84
CA ASP A 267 -21.79 -1.71 17.84
C ASP A 267 -21.36 -0.58 16.89
N ASP A 268 -20.46 0.31 17.35
CA ASP A 268 -19.97 1.42 16.55
C ASP A 268 -19.14 0.97 15.33
N ILE A 269 -18.72 -0.30 15.28
CA ILE A 269 -18.05 -0.89 14.10
C ILE A 269 -18.90 -0.75 12.82
N GLN A 270 -20.23 -0.77 12.95
CA GLN A 270 -21.17 -0.64 11.83
C GLN A 270 -21.06 0.74 11.15
N ARG A 271 -20.46 1.72 11.82
CA ARG A 271 -20.19 3.04 11.24
C ARG A 271 -18.95 3.05 10.36
N SER A 272 -18.07 2.05 10.43
CA SER A 272 -16.91 1.94 9.53
C SER A 272 -17.34 1.79 8.07
N ARG A 273 -16.55 2.35 7.14
CA ARG A 273 -16.92 2.44 5.73
C ARG A 273 -17.12 1.07 5.10
N ASP A 274 -16.17 0.16 5.32
CA ASP A 274 -16.17 -1.17 4.69
C ASP A 274 -17.29 -2.05 5.24
N ILE A 275 -17.47 -2.12 6.56
CA ILE A 275 -18.55 -2.90 7.18
C ILE A 275 -19.91 -2.36 6.75
N ARG A 276 -20.12 -1.04 6.80
CA ARG A 276 -21.38 -0.41 6.38
C ARG A 276 -21.71 -0.72 4.92
N TYR A 277 -20.70 -0.70 4.04
CA TYR A 277 -20.88 -1.03 2.64
C TYR A 277 -21.39 -2.46 2.46
N TRP A 278 -20.74 -3.44 3.09
CA TRP A 278 -21.13 -4.85 2.96
C TRP A 278 -22.46 -5.17 3.65
N MET A 279 -22.76 -4.55 4.79
CA MET A 279 -24.07 -4.67 5.43
C MET A 279 -25.20 -4.23 4.50
N ARG A 280 -25.03 -3.09 3.81
CA ARG A 280 -26.00 -2.60 2.83
C ARG A 280 -26.12 -3.53 1.62
N ARG A 281 -24.98 -3.98 1.06
CA ARG A 281 -24.97 -4.93 -0.07
C ARG A 281 -25.72 -6.23 0.26
N TYR A 282 -25.61 -6.69 1.50
CA TYR A 282 -26.28 -7.90 1.97
C TYR A 282 -27.64 -7.69 2.62
N LYS A 283 -28.11 -6.44 2.71
CA LYS A 283 -29.38 -6.08 3.35
C LYS A 283 -29.49 -6.58 4.81
N ILE A 284 -28.36 -6.57 5.54
CA ILE A 284 -28.32 -6.93 6.96
C ILE A 284 -28.82 -5.73 7.77
N LYS A 285 -29.98 -5.88 8.42
CA LYS A 285 -30.55 -4.87 9.34
C LYS A 285 -30.21 -5.17 10.79
N GLU A 286 -30.24 -6.44 11.16
CA GLU A 286 -30.00 -6.92 12.52
C GLU A 286 -28.96 -8.04 12.51
N ASN A 287 -28.20 -8.14 13.60
CA ASN A 287 -27.25 -9.21 13.77
C ASN A 287 -27.93 -10.40 14.47
N ARG A 288 -27.92 -11.56 13.83
CA ARG A 288 -28.50 -12.79 14.39
C ARG A 288 -27.63 -13.43 15.48
N PHE A 289 -26.36 -13.05 15.56
CA PHE A 289 -25.44 -13.54 16.57
C PHE A 289 -25.33 -12.52 17.70
N GLN A 290 -25.51 -13.00 18.93
CA GLN A 290 -25.30 -12.23 20.15
C GLN A 290 -24.18 -12.90 20.93
N LEU A 291 -23.01 -12.26 20.96
CA LEU A 291 -21.85 -12.73 21.69
C LEU A 291 -21.55 -11.77 22.85
N PRO A 292 -20.97 -12.26 23.96
CA PRO A 292 -20.39 -11.37 24.96
C PRO A 292 -19.35 -10.46 24.30
N LYS A 293 -19.55 -9.15 24.42
CA LYS A 293 -18.60 -8.18 23.86
C LYS A 293 -17.32 -8.19 24.68
N LYS A 294 -16.18 -8.13 23.98
CA LYS A 294 -14.89 -7.87 24.61
C LYS A 294 -14.91 -6.46 25.21
N ASN A 295 -14.25 -6.30 26.35
CA ASN A 295 -14.06 -5.01 27.01
C ASN A 295 -12.56 -4.79 27.22
N GLU A 296 -11.85 -4.67 26.10
CA GLU A 296 -10.44 -4.35 26.07
C GLU A 296 -10.24 -2.86 26.34
N THR A 297 -9.09 -2.52 26.94
CA THR A 297 -8.75 -1.13 27.22
C THR A 297 -8.41 -0.39 25.93
N VAL A 298 -9.04 0.77 25.72
CA VAL A 298 -8.71 1.69 24.63
C VAL A 298 -7.39 2.38 24.94
N ASP A 299 -6.45 2.32 23.99
CA ASP A 299 -5.16 2.98 24.08
C ASP A 299 -5.20 4.34 23.37
N ASP A 300 -5.26 5.40 24.17
CA ASP A 300 -5.18 6.81 23.76
C ASP A 300 -3.85 7.46 24.20
N SER A 301 -2.82 6.65 24.45
CA SER A 301 -1.52 7.15 24.93
C SER A 301 -0.74 7.93 23.86
N SER A 302 -0.90 7.59 22.58
CA SER A 302 -0.21 8.28 21.48
C SER A 302 -0.77 9.68 21.26
N ASP A 303 0.09 10.62 20.87
CA ASP A 303 -0.30 11.99 20.52
C ASP A 303 -1.04 12.08 19.18
N VAL A 304 -0.87 11.10 18.29
CA VAL A 304 -1.35 11.18 16.90
C VAL A 304 -2.44 10.17 16.56
N LEU A 305 -2.64 9.14 17.38
CA LEU A 305 -3.60 8.07 17.09
C LEU A 305 -4.26 7.53 18.35
N ILE A 306 -5.42 6.89 18.15
CA ILE A 306 -6.18 6.17 19.16
C ILE A 306 -6.36 4.74 18.66
N ARG A 307 -6.10 3.75 19.52
CA ARG A 307 -6.36 2.33 19.25
C ARG A 307 -7.47 1.81 20.14
N ASP A 308 -8.54 1.38 19.51
CA ASP A 308 -9.69 0.73 20.12
C ASP A 308 -9.73 -0.76 19.71
N PRO A 309 -9.29 -1.68 20.59
CA PRO A 309 -9.28 -3.10 20.28
C PRO A 309 -10.69 -3.69 20.15
N ASN A 310 -11.72 -3.07 20.72
CA ASN A 310 -13.11 -3.56 20.70
C ASN A 310 -13.76 -3.40 19.31
N ARG A 311 -13.13 -2.67 18.39
CA ARG A 311 -13.51 -2.56 16.97
C ARG A 311 -12.63 -3.41 16.05
N CYS A 312 -11.65 -4.13 16.61
CA CYS A 312 -10.66 -4.85 15.83
C CYS A 312 -11.18 -6.21 15.38
N ILE A 313 -11.24 -6.42 14.06
CA ILE A 313 -11.64 -7.70 13.45
C ILE A 313 -10.46 -8.64 13.18
N LEU A 314 -9.32 -8.39 13.83
CA LEU A 314 -8.08 -9.18 13.71
C LEU A 314 -7.63 -9.42 12.25
N CYS A 315 -7.87 -8.45 11.37
CA CYS A 315 -7.56 -8.59 9.94
C CYS A 315 -6.05 -8.52 9.60
N GLY A 316 -5.22 -8.10 10.56
CA GLY A 316 -3.76 -8.00 10.41
C GLY A 316 -3.27 -6.97 9.39
N ARG A 317 -4.14 -6.10 8.85
CA ARG A 317 -3.71 -5.03 7.93
C ARG A 317 -2.80 -4.02 8.63
N CYS A 318 -3.12 -3.61 9.85
CA CYS A 318 -2.27 -2.69 10.63
C CYS A 318 -0.88 -3.27 10.93
N ILE A 319 -0.80 -4.56 11.26
CA ILE A 319 0.46 -5.29 11.50
C ILE A 319 1.31 -5.29 10.24
N ARG A 320 0.74 -5.72 9.10
CA ARG A 320 1.45 -5.73 7.82
C ARG A 320 1.84 -4.34 7.34
N ALA A 321 0.98 -3.33 7.53
CA ALA A 321 1.34 -1.95 7.22
C ALA A 321 2.51 -1.46 8.09
N CYS A 322 2.48 -1.73 9.40
CA CYS A 322 3.55 -1.35 10.33
C CYS A 322 4.88 -2.06 10.01
N ALA A 323 4.82 -3.33 9.57
CA ALA A 323 5.98 -4.14 9.24
C ALA A 323 6.54 -3.88 7.84
N ASN A 324 5.69 -4.01 6.81
CA ASN A 324 6.10 -4.05 5.41
C ASN A 324 6.18 -2.66 4.79
N LEU A 325 5.32 -1.74 5.23
CA LEU A 325 5.45 -0.35 4.86
C LEU A 325 6.45 0.25 5.84
N SER A 326 6.01 0.66 7.03
CA SER A 326 6.78 1.55 7.91
C SER A 326 8.10 1.00 8.45
N GLY A 327 8.35 -0.31 8.33
CA GLY A 327 9.55 -0.98 8.83
C GLY A 327 9.69 -0.97 10.37
N GLN A 328 8.64 -0.60 11.10
CA GLN A 328 8.67 -0.43 12.55
C GLN A 328 8.40 -1.74 13.29
N LYS A 329 7.51 -2.59 12.76
CA LYS A 329 7.12 -3.87 13.38
C LYS A 329 6.62 -3.75 14.84
N VAL A 330 6.02 -2.60 15.17
CA VAL A 330 5.53 -2.29 16.53
C VAL A 330 4.25 -3.05 16.88
N ILE A 331 3.38 -3.29 15.90
CA ILE A 331 2.08 -3.94 16.13
C ILE A 331 2.20 -5.43 15.83
N ASN A 332 1.68 -6.29 16.70
CA ASN A 332 1.61 -7.74 16.49
C ASN A 332 0.32 -8.36 17.06
N PHE A 333 0.13 -9.66 16.87
CA PHE A 333 -0.89 -10.44 17.57
C PHE A 333 -0.30 -11.06 18.84
N ALA A 334 -1.13 -11.15 19.88
CA ALA A 334 -0.88 -11.97 21.06
C ALA A 334 -2.02 -12.97 21.27
N ASN A 335 -1.78 -13.94 22.14
CA ASN A 335 -2.71 -15.01 22.51
C ASN A 335 -3.14 -15.88 21.32
N ARG A 336 -4.17 -16.71 21.51
CA ARG A 336 -4.71 -17.65 20.53
C ARG A 336 -6.22 -17.79 20.68
N GLY A 337 -6.88 -18.28 19.61
CA GLY A 337 -8.32 -18.52 19.60
C GLY A 337 -9.12 -17.23 19.82
N SER A 338 -10.23 -17.34 20.56
CA SER A 338 -11.09 -16.20 20.91
C SER A 338 -10.38 -15.12 21.72
N ASN A 339 -9.29 -15.47 22.42
CA ASN A 339 -8.50 -14.55 23.25
C ASN A 339 -7.46 -13.76 22.44
N MET A 340 -7.37 -13.98 21.13
CA MET A 340 -6.44 -13.25 20.28
C MET A 340 -6.76 -11.74 20.28
N VAL A 341 -5.71 -10.94 20.40
CA VAL A 341 -5.79 -9.47 20.42
C VAL A 341 -4.60 -8.87 19.68
N THR A 342 -4.77 -7.65 19.17
CA THR A 342 -3.63 -6.88 18.69
C THR A 342 -2.89 -6.25 19.87
N ILE A 343 -1.57 -6.30 19.86
CA ILE A 343 -0.69 -5.72 20.86
C ILE A 343 0.34 -4.80 20.20
N THR A 344 0.97 -3.96 21.01
CA THR A 344 2.03 -3.04 20.62
C THR A 344 3.26 -3.29 21.48
N GLY A 345 4.45 -3.35 20.89
CA GLY A 345 5.69 -3.66 21.62
C GLY A 345 5.56 -4.97 22.42
N LEU A 346 5.84 -4.91 23.73
CA LEU A 346 5.63 -6.00 24.68
C LEU A 346 4.25 -5.92 25.39
N ASN A 347 3.21 -5.63 24.61
CA ASN A 347 1.86 -5.31 25.11
C ASN A 347 1.81 -4.04 25.97
N GLU A 348 2.52 -3.01 25.50
CA GLU A 348 2.63 -1.70 26.14
C GLU A 348 1.78 -0.67 25.38
N PRO A 349 1.36 0.43 26.04
CA PRO A 349 0.70 1.54 25.34
C PRO A 349 1.57 2.08 24.20
N PHE A 350 0.96 2.55 23.10
CA PHE A 350 1.67 3.07 21.93
C PHE A 350 2.74 4.12 22.26
N ALA A 351 2.49 5.01 23.23
CA ALA A 351 3.45 6.03 23.65
C ALA A 351 4.77 5.48 24.19
N ASN A 352 4.76 4.23 24.67
CA ASN A 352 5.93 3.55 25.24
C ASN A 352 6.63 2.65 24.23
N THR A 353 6.27 2.73 22.94
CA THR A 353 6.86 1.90 21.87
C THR A 353 7.67 2.74 20.89
N ASP A 354 8.47 2.08 20.04
CA ASP A 354 9.22 2.69 18.94
C ASP A 354 8.32 3.17 17.77
N CYS A 355 7.08 3.55 18.03
CA CYS A 355 6.14 3.99 17.00
C CYS A 355 6.63 5.28 16.34
N ALA A 356 6.93 5.22 15.04
CA ALA A 356 7.37 6.39 14.26
C ALA A 356 6.23 7.37 13.88
N HIS A 357 5.01 7.20 14.42
CA HIS A 357 3.86 8.10 14.16
C HIS A 357 3.49 8.31 12.68
N CYS A 358 3.86 7.39 11.79
CA CYS A 358 3.61 7.47 10.34
C CYS A 358 2.14 7.28 9.91
N LEU A 359 1.25 6.87 10.82
CA LEU A 359 -0.18 6.62 10.57
C LEU A 359 -0.51 5.58 9.49
N ALA A 360 0.44 4.77 9.04
CA ALA A 360 0.17 3.69 8.08
C ALA A 360 -0.91 2.73 8.60
N CYS A 361 -0.84 2.35 9.88
CA CYS A 361 -1.84 1.47 10.50
C CYS A 361 -3.27 2.06 10.50
N VAL A 362 -3.39 3.39 10.62
CA VAL A 362 -4.66 4.12 10.53
C VAL A 362 -5.21 4.05 9.11
N HIS A 363 -4.38 4.32 8.10
CA HIS A 363 -4.79 4.33 6.70
C HIS A 363 -5.35 2.99 6.23
N TYR A 364 -4.75 1.87 6.67
CA TYR A 364 -5.14 0.53 6.23
C TYR A 364 -6.18 -0.16 7.13
N CYS A 365 -6.64 0.46 8.21
CA CYS A 365 -7.63 -0.13 9.11
C CYS A 365 -9.04 -0.12 8.47
N PRO A 366 -9.69 -1.27 8.25
CA PRO A 366 -11.02 -1.32 7.62
C PRO A 366 -12.17 -0.92 8.56
N THR A 367 -11.93 -0.98 9.88
CA THR A 367 -12.98 -0.87 10.90
C THR A 367 -12.87 0.35 11.80
N ASN A 368 -11.88 1.22 11.58
CA ASN A 368 -11.54 2.32 12.49
C ASN A 368 -11.21 1.83 13.92
N ALA A 369 -10.63 0.63 14.05
CA ALA A 369 -10.01 0.18 15.30
C ALA A 369 -8.73 0.95 15.63
N ILE A 370 -8.10 1.59 14.64
CA ILE A 370 -7.03 2.56 14.83
C ILE A 370 -7.43 3.80 14.05
N THR A 371 -7.50 4.94 14.73
CA THR A 371 -7.96 6.22 14.16
C THR A 371 -6.96 7.32 14.44
N PRO A 372 -6.90 8.38 13.60
CA PRO A 372 -6.08 9.52 13.92
C PRO A 372 -6.71 10.28 15.09
N LYS A 373 -5.88 10.75 16.03
CA LYS A 373 -6.35 11.63 17.11
C LYS A 373 -6.69 12.98 16.49
N SER A 374 -7.91 13.46 16.75
CA SER A 374 -8.33 14.77 16.25
C SER A 374 -7.43 15.84 16.84
N ILE A 375 -6.65 16.52 15.98
CA ILE A 375 -5.87 17.72 16.34
C ILE A 375 -6.87 18.89 16.49
N SER A 376 -7.73 18.83 17.50
CA SER A 376 -8.70 19.89 17.81
C SER A 376 -8.50 20.51 19.20
N LYS A 377 -7.57 19.99 20.00
CA LYS A 377 -7.20 20.58 21.29
C LYS A 377 -5.73 20.96 21.29
N LYS A 378 -5.45 22.27 21.37
CA LYS A 378 -4.15 22.95 21.50
C LYS A 378 -3.43 23.40 20.20
N ILE A 379 -4.15 24.01 19.27
CA ILE A 379 -3.59 25.19 18.59
C ILE A 379 -4.41 26.36 19.10
N SER A 380 -3.78 27.26 19.82
CA SER A 380 -4.39 28.49 20.31
C SER A 380 -5.09 29.22 19.17
N GLY A 381 -6.41 29.34 19.26
CA GLY A 381 -7.14 30.50 18.74
C GLY A 381 -7.83 30.41 17.38
N TYR A 382 -7.57 29.45 16.48
CA TYR A 382 -8.23 29.45 15.16
C TYR A 382 -8.53 28.06 14.58
N PRO A 383 -9.74 27.82 14.03
CA PRO A 383 -10.06 26.56 13.34
C PRO A 383 -9.27 26.42 12.04
N PHE A 384 -8.73 25.23 11.77
CA PHE A 384 -7.86 24.88 10.64
C PHE A 384 -8.34 25.38 9.25
N TRP A 385 -9.66 25.51 9.04
CA TRP A 385 -10.24 26.06 7.80
C TRP A 385 -9.91 27.54 7.54
N THR A 386 -9.60 28.31 8.57
CA THR A 386 -9.21 29.72 8.42
C THR A 386 -7.79 29.90 7.86
N LEU A 387 -6.89 28.93 8.05
CA LEU A 387 -5.52 28.97 7.52
C LEU A 387 -5.42 28.64 6.02
N ILE A 388 -6.39 27.90 5.48
CA ILE A 388 -6.40 27.50 4.06
C ILE A 388 -7.03 28.57 3.16
N SER A 389 -7.79 29.52 3.73
CA SER A 389 -8.67 30.39 2.93
C SER A 389 -8.15 31.82 2.71
N TYR A 390 -7.07 32.28 3.37
CA TYR A 390 -6.58 33.67 3.22
C TYR A 390 -5.06 33.82 3.42
N PRO A 391 -4.24 33.81 2.35
CA PRO A 391 -2.80 34.11 2.45
C PRO A 391 -2.47 35.62 2.43
N LYS A 392 -3.46 36.53 2.46
CA LYS A 392 -3.23 37.96 2.11
C LYS A 392 -3.29 39.00 3.24
N LYS A 393 -3.24 38.63 4.52
CA LYS A 393 -3.12 39.63 5.62
C LYS A 393 -2.14 39.20 6.71
N MET A 394 -0.86 39.07 6.36
CA MET A 394 0.26 39.16 7.31
C MET A 394 1.41 40.01 6.76
N ALA A 395 1.10 40.99 5.91
CA ALA A 395 2.05 41.97 5.40
C ALA A 395 1.43 43.37 5.45
N SER A 396 1.10 43.83 6.66
CA SER A 396 0.94 45.26 6.97
C SER A 396 0.76 45.43 8.48
N THR A 397 1.86 45.42 9.23
CA THR A 397 1.96 46.14 10.51
C THR A 397 3.36 46.71 10.58
N SER A 398 3.46 47.95 10.09
CA SER A 398 4.32 48.98 10.70
C SER A 398 3.83 49.27 12.11
#